data_AF-A0A960NWZ3-F1
#
_entry.id   AF-A0A960NWZ3-F1
#
_cell.length_a   1.000
_cell.length_b   1.000
_cell.length_c   1.000
_cell.angle_alpha   90.00
_cell.angle_beta   90.00
_cell.angle_gamma   90.00
#
_symmetry.space_group_name_H-M   'P 1'
#
loop_
_entity.id
_entity.type
_entity.pdbx_description
1 polymer ?
#
loop_
_entity_poly.entity_id
_entity_poly.type
_entity_poly.pdbx_seq_one_letter_code
_entity_poly.pdbx_strand_id
1 'polypeptide(L)' 'MKNCLRELRAEREWSQGALADELGVSRQTVNAIETGKYDPSLPLAFKL' A
#
# COMPACT_ATOMS: atom_id res chain seq x y z
N MET A 1 3.20 -10.54 -9.13
CA MET A 1 2.38 -10.67 -7.91
C MET A 1 1.00 -10.08 -8.15
N LYS A 2 -0.08 -10.73 -7.72
CA LYS A 2 -1.38 -10.04 -7.59
C LYS A 2 -1.29 -9.19 -6.32
N ASN A 3 -1.45 -7.87 -6.46
CA ASN A 3 -1.46 -6.97 -5.32
C ASN A 3 -2.87 -6.93 -4.73
N CYS A 4 -3.04 -7.40 -3.48
CA CYS A 4 -4.32 -7.36 -2.75
C CYS A 4 -4.45 -6.13 -1.85
N LEU A 5 -3.48 -5.20 -1.86
CA LEU A 5 -3.48 -4.03 -0.98
C LEU A 5 -4.70 -3.14 -1.22
N ARG A 6 -5.11 -2.98 -2.48
CA ARG A 6 -6.29 -2.21 -2.83
C ARG A 6 -7.57 -2.83 -2.25
N GLU A 7 -7.67 -4.16 -2.27
CA GLU A 7 -8.81 -4.90 -1.73
C GLU A 7 -8.86 -4.76 -0.21
N LEU A 8 -7.75 -5.05 0.48
CA LEU A 8 -7.63 -4.89 1.94
C LEU A 8 -7.87 -3.46 2.41
N ARG A 9 -7.40 -2.47 1.65
CA ARG A 9 -7.66 -1.05 1.93
C ARG A 9 -9.13 -0.72 1.77
N ALA A 10 -9.78 -1.23 0.72
CA ALA A 10 -11.20 -0.99 0.46
C ALA A 10 -12.10 -1.67 1.49
N GLU A 11 -11.76 -2.88 1.95
CA GLU A 11 -12.46 -3.57 3.05
C GLU A 11 -12.46 -2.76 4.36
N ARG A 12 -11.44 -1.92 4.56
CA ARG A 12 -11.31 -1.04 5.74
C ARG A 12 -11.81 0.39 5.48
N GLU A 13 -12.42 0.64 4.33
CA GLU A 13 -12.88 1.97 3.89
C GLU A 13 -11.78 3.05 3.92
N TRP A 14 -10.52 2.63 3.77
CA TRP A 14 -9.37 3.53 3.84
C TRP A 14 -9.11 4.19 2.49
N SER A 15 -8.74 5.47 2.52
CA SER A 15 -8.15 6.12 1.34
C SER A 15 -6.67 5.73 1.20
N GLN A 16 -6.08 5.91 0.02
CA GLN A 16 -4.63 5.71 -0.15
C GLN A 16 -3.82 6.61 0.79
N GLY A 17 -4.35 7.79 1.15
CA GLY A 17 -3.74 8.71 2.10
C GLY A 17 -3.78 8.16 3.52
N ALA A 18 -4.95 7.70 3.97
CA ALA A 18 -5.11 7.12 5.30
C ALA A 18 -4.20 5.90 5.52
N LEU A 19 -4.09 5.02 4.52
CA LEU A 19 -3.16 3.90 4.56
C LEU A 19 -1.69 4.36 4.56
N ALA A 20 -1.37 5.43 3.84
CA ALA A 20 -0.03 5.98 3.80
C ALA A 20 0.38 6.58 5.16
N ASP A 21 -0.54 7.29 5.82
CA ASP A 21 -0.35 7.86 7.15
C ASP A 21 -0.10 6.76 8.19
N GLU A 22 -0.89 5.68 8.16
CA GLU A 22 -0.73 4.51 9.04
C GLU A 22 0.62 3.81 8.84
N LEU A 23 1.06 3.69 7.59
CA LEU A 23 2.33 3.05 7.24
C LEU A 23 3.54 3.98 7.36
N GLY A 24 3.34 5.28 7.63
CA GLY A 24 4.40 6.29 7.67
C GLY A 24 5.10 6.49 6.32
N VAL A 25 4.37 6.32 5.21
CA VAL A 25 4.87 6.48 3.84
C VAL A 25 4.10 7.56 3.08
N SER A 26 4.51 7.86 1.85
CA SER A 26 3.74 8.79 1.01
C SER A 26 2.55 8.08 0.34
N ARG A 27 1.47 8.82 0.05
CA ARG A 27 0.38 8.34 -0.80
C ARG A 27 0.88 7.78 -2.15
N GLN A 28 1.94 8.38 -2.71
CA GLN A 28 2.56 7.92 -3.95
C GLN A 28 3.17 6.53 -3.80
N THR A 29 3.76 6.22 -2.64
CA THR A 29 4.29 4.89 -2.29
C THR A 29 3.17 3.85 -2.29
N VAL A 30 2.05 4.14 -1.62
CA VAL A 30 0.87 3.25 -1.61
C VAL A 30 0.33 3.03 -3.02
N ASN A 31 0.22 4.08 -3.83
CA ASN A 31 -0.22 3.97 -5.22
C ASN A 31 0.75 3.13 -6.07
N ALA A 32 2.06 3.29 -5.89
CA ALA A 32 3.07 2.54 -6.64
C ALA A 32 3.03 1.04 -6.30
N ILE A 33 2.73 0.70 -5.05
CA ILE A 33 2.49 -0.67 -4.59
C ILE A 33 1.21 -1.21 -5.24
N GLU A 34 0.07 -0.52 -5.13
CA GLU A 34 -1.22 -0.94 -5.71
C GLU A 34 -1.17 -1.11 -7.23
N THR A 35 -0.40 -0.28 -7.93
CA THR A 35 -0.24 -0.35 -9.39
C THR A 35 0.82 -1.35 -9.86
N GLY A 36 1.50 -2.04 -8.93
CA GLY A 36 2.54 -3.02 -9.25
C GLY A 36 3.77 -2.42 -9.92
N LYS A 37 3.93 -1.08 -9.90
CA LYS A 37 5.09 -0.36 -10.42
C LYS A 37 6.25 -0.29 -9.43
N TYR A 38 6.03 -0.77 -8.20
CA TYR A 38 7.05 -0.87 -7.16
C TYR A 38 7.08 -2.31 -6.69
N ASP A 39 8.25 -2.95 -6.79
CA ASP A 39 8.53 -4.17 -6.04
C ASP A 39 8.95 -3.69 -4.64
N PRO A 40 8.04 -3.72 -3.64
CA PRO A 40 8.38 -3.22 -2.31
C PRO A 40 9.60 -3.99 -1.81
N SER A 41 10.65 -3.27 -1.42
CA SER A 41 11.79 -3.92 -0.77
C SER A 41 11.29 -4.73 0.43
N LEU A 42 11.92 -5.89 0.69
CA LEU A 42 11.57 -6.85 1.74
C LEU A 42 11.09 -6.21 3.07
N PRO A 43 11.73 -5.15 3.62
CA PRO A 43 11.29 -4.52 4.87
C PRO A 43 9.90 -3.87 4.82
N LEU A 44 9.47 -3.36 3.66
CA LEU A 44 8.16 -2.75 3.48
C LEU A 44 7.05 -3.81 3.32
N ALA A 45 7.38 -4.95 2.72
CA ALA A 45 6.48 -6.10 2.61
C ALA A 45 6.15 -6.72 3.99
N PHE A 46 7.07 -6.63 4.97
CA PHE A 46 6.81 -7.09 6.35
C PHE A 46 5.98 -6.11 7.20
N LYS A 47 5.73 -4.89 6.73
CA LYS A 47 4.88 -3.89 7.42
C LYS A 47 3.46 -3.77 6.86
N LEU A 48 3.21 -4.37 5.69
CA LEU A 48 1.90 -4.48 5.05
C LEU A 48 1.18 -5.75 5.52
#